data_AF-A0A0D2BYJ6-F1
#
_entry.id   AF-A0A0D2BYJ6-F1
#
_cell.length_a   1.000
_cell.length_b   1.000
_cell.length_c   1.000
_cell.angle_alpha   90.00
_cell.angle_beta   90.00
_cell.angle_gamma   90.00
#
_symmetry.space_group_name_H-M   'P 1'
#
loop_
_entity.id
_entity.type
_entity.pdbx_description
1 polymer ?
#
loop_
_entity_poly.entity_id
_entity_poly.type
_entity_poly.pdbx_seq_one_letter_code
_entity_poly.pdbx_strand_id
1 'polypeptide(L)'
;MPLLENIKALHQYTRDRQNALQANNQKLLWRFADVFWRTCDLGFTAFGGPPVHFQILHRRFVEGRGGVVPWIDEQTYQELFAICQALPGPGSTKMLFCMALIHAGFIPAVFVFLTWSLPGAIAMYGLSLGVQHINTVLPGAACAFLSGLNSSTVGIVALAAVQLADKAIKDRLSRILVIFGACAGLCYNALWYFPVLILGGGIATAIWDTRLRQAVARWRRRLKERRSRQEPAVEETGNDGGQSIEMTTAPSERSNTVQRRSAAAVAQSANAASPKVGEASTSAPVANDAPAPSTDMRSHGISVPTGLIIIAVFFASFVAVLVTRGLLKSTPRPLDLFANMYLAGTIIFGGGPVVIPLLREYVVQPGWVSSRDFLIGLAIIQAFPGPNFNFGVYLGALALLGTSQPTILGALMGYIGIFLPGIALAVGVQGIWRVLRTKPVVVSLLRGVNATAVGLVFTAVYRLWEIGYLTPQATQGQSLAKEPWWVVVAVLTYSESAWFNIPAAPAIVLGGLLGLAWYGAVGKSVLG
;
A
#
# COMPACT_ATOMS: atom_id res chain seq x y z
N MET A 1 11.24 32.98 31.04
CA MET A 1 9.78 32.91 30.80
C MET A 1 9.34 31.51 30.29
N PRO A 2 9.66 30.40 30.98
CA PRO A 2 9.29 29.04 30.49
C PRO A 2 7.80 28.70 30.72
N LEU A 3 7.15 29.31 31.71
CA LEU A 3 5.74 29.04 32.04
C LEU A 3 4.77 29.55 30.96
N LEU A 4 5.05 30.71 30.35
CA LEU A 4 4.23 31.27 29.28
C LEU A 4 4.35 30.46 27.97
N GLU A 5 5.51 29.90 27.69
CA GLU A 5 5.72 28.99 26.55
C GLU A 5 5.04 27.64 26.78
N ASN A 6 5.14 27.09 28.00
CA ASN A 6 4.44 25.86 28.36
C ASN A 6 2.92 26.03 28.34
N ILE A 7 2.39 27.17 28.78
CA ILE A 7 0.95 27.49 28.71
C ILE A 7 0.52 27.64 27.25
N LYS A 8 1.30 28.32 26.39
CA LYS A 8 1.01 28.42 24.95
C LYS A 8 1.06 27.07 24.25
N ALA A 9 2.03 26.23 24.57
CA ALA A 9 2.15 24.87 24.04
C ALA A 9 0.98 23.99 24.50
N LEU A 10 0.55 24.10 25.76
CA LEU A 10 -0.61 23.39 26.29
C LEU A 10 -1.92 23.88 25.64
N HIS A 11 -2.05 25.19 25.41
CA HIS A 11 -3.19 25.81 24.72
C HIS A 11 -3.23 25.41 23.23
N GLN A 12 -2.07 25.34 22.57
CA GLN A 12 -1.94 24.84 21.20
C GLN A 12 -2.29 23.35 21.13
N TYR A 13 -1.82 22.55 22.08
CA TYR A 13 -2.14 21.12 22.17
C TYR A 13 -3.64 20.86 22.42
N THR A 14 -4.28 21.62 23.31
CA THR A 14 -5.73 21.51 23.57
C THR A 14 -6.57 22.04 22.41
N ARG A 15 -6.15 23.13 21.75
CA ARG A 15 -6.81 23.67 20.56
C ARG A 15 -6.66 22.74 19.35
N ASP A 16 -5.50 22.13 19.16
CA ASP A 16 -5.28 21.13 18.12
C ASP A 16 -6.19 19.91 18.33
N ARG A 17 -6.41 19.49 19.59
CA ARG A 17 -7.31 18.38 19.89
C ARG A 17 -8.78 18.68 19.59
N GLN A 18 -9.21 19.94 19.72
CA GLN A 18 -10.54 20.41 19.31
C GLN A 18 -10.69 20.54 17.79
N ASN A 19 -9.59 20.78 17.08
CA ASN A 19 -9.55 20.88 15.62
C ASN A 19 -9.09 19.59 14.94
N ALA A 20 -9.14 18.45 15.64
CA ALA A 20 -8.87 17.15 15.03
C ALA A 20 -9.76 16.98 13.79
N LEU A 21 -9.19 16.47 12.70
CA LEU A 21 -9.88 16.28 11.40
C LEU A 21 -10.25 17.57 10.65
N GLN A 22 -9.92 18.76 11.19
CA GLN A 22 -10.09 20.03 10.47
C GLN A 22 -8.82 20.41 9.70
N ALA A 23 -9.02 21.00 8.53
CA ALA A 23 -7.93 21.53 7.73
C ALA A 23 -7.23 22.72 8.43
N ASN A 24 -5.90 22.72 8.41
CA ASN A 24 -5.09 23.81 8.91
C ASN A 24 -5.15 25.01 7.94
N ASN A 25 -5.98 25.99 8.32
CA ASN A 25 -6.18 27.24 7.59
C ASN A 25 -5.36 28.41 8.17
N GLN A 26 -4.35 28.13 9.00
CA GLN A 26 -3.47 29.17 9.52
C GLN A 26 -2.57 29.77 8.42
N LYS A 27 -1.83 30.84 8.77
CA LYS A 27 -0.84 31.43 7.86
C LYS A 27 0.15 30.37 7.39
N LEU A 28 0.64 30.53 6.17
CA LEU A 28 1.48 29.54 5.48
C LEU A 28 2.66 29.04 6.34
N LEU A 29 3.40 29.94 7.01
CA LEU A 29 4.53 29.56 7.87
C LEU A 29 4.13 28.63 9.03
N TRP A 30 2.96 28.83 9.63
CA TRP A 30 2.47 27.96 10.69
C TRP A 30 2.03 26.60 10.16
N ARG A 31 1.46 26.54 8.95
CA ARG A 31 1.20 25.28 8.25
C ARG A 31 2.48 24.50 7.97
N PHE A 32 3.55 25.19 7.55
CA PHE A 32 4.87 24.58 7.36
C PHE A 32 5.43 24.01 8.67
N ALA A 33 5.42 24.81 9.75
CA ALA A 33 5.90 24.35 11.05
C ALA A 33 5.10 23.15 11.57
N ASP A 34 3.77 23.18 11.42
CA ASP A 34 2.86 22.10 11.81
C ASP A 34 3.18 20.79 11.08
N VAL A 35 3.28 20.82 9.75
CA VAL A 35 3.61 19.60 9.00
C VAL A 35 5.06 19.18 9.20
N PHE A 36 6.00 20.11 9.37
CA PHE A 36 7.41 19.81 9.60
C PHE A 36 7.58 18.97 10.86
N TRP A 37 7.11 19.47 12.00
CA TRP A 37 7.28 18.79 13.29
C TRP A 37 6.58 17.44 13.38
N ARG A 38 5.52 17.24 12.59
CA ARG A 38 4.79 15.96 12.55
C ARG A 38 5.39 14.93 11.59
N THR A 39 6.25 15.35 10.67
CA THR A 39 6.76 14.49 9.58
C THR A 39 8.27 14.43 9.45
N CYS A 40 9.04 15.32 10.09
CA CYS A 40 10.49 15.42 9.90
C CYS A 40 11.25 14.17 10.36
N ASP A 41 10.75 13.49 11.40
CA ASP A 41 11.33 12.24 11.90
C ASP A 41 11.10 11.07 10.96
N LEU A 42 10.00 11.10 10.18
CA LEU A 42 9.60 9.96 9.35
C LEU A 42 10.65 9.60 8.28
N GLY A 43 11.37 10.59 7.75
CA GLY A 43 12.47 10.34 6.80
C GLY A 43 13.64 9.55 7.41
N PHE A 44 13.72 9.47 8.75
CA PHE A 44 14.76 8.75 9.49
C PHE A 44 14.22 7.52 10.24
N THR A 45 12.91 7.44 10.49
CA THR A 45 12.31 6.40 11.34
C THR A 45 11.39 5.43 10.58
N ALA A 46 10.93 5.78 9.38
CA ALA A 46 10.02 4.94 8.61
C ALA A 46 10.77 3.81 7.88
N PHE A 47 11.14 2.77 8.61
CA PHE A 47 11.67 1.53 8.04
C PHE A 47 10.54 0.56 7.69
N GLY A 48 10.79 -0.42 6.81
CA GLY A 48 9.84 -1.51 6.56
C GLY A 48 9.12 -1.47 5.23
N GLY A 49 9.36 -0.46 4.39
CA GLY A 49 8.76 -0.37 3.07
C GLY A 49 7.25 -0.08 3.10
N PRO A 50 6.57 -0.19 1.94
CA PRO A 50 5.22 0.36 1.78
C PRO A 50 4.15 -0.15 2.77
N PRO A 51 4.02 -1.46 3.06
CA PRO A 51 3.00 -1.94 4.01
C PRO A 51 3.17 -1.36 5.41
N VAL A 52 4.41 -1.25 5.88
CA VAL A 52 4.74 -0.67 7.18
C VAL A 52 4.52 0.84 7.17
N HIS A 53 4.91 1.53 6.10
CA HIS A 53 4.65 2.96 5.98
C HIS A 53 3.16 3.28 6.06
N PHE A 54 2.29 2.52 5.38
CA PHE A 54 0.85 2.73 5.50
C PHE A 54 0.36 2.61 6.94
N GLN A 55 0.87 1.63 7.69
CA GLN A 55 0.54 1.45 9.11
C GLN A 55 1.11 2.57 9.99
N ILE A 56 2.34 3.04 9.74
CA ILE A 56 2.94 4.19 10.44
C ILE A 56 2.06 5.43 10.22
N LEU A 57 1.70 5.71 8.96
CA LEU A 57 0.84 6.84 8.60
C LEU A 57 -0.54 6.73 9.22
N HIS A 58 -1.14 5.54 9.23
CA HIS A 58 -2.44 5.27 9.85
C HIS A 58 -2.40 5.52 11.36
N ARG A 59 -1.46 4.90 12.07
CA ARG A 59 -1.28 5.08 13.52
C ARG A 59 -1.07 6.54 13.89
N ARG A 60 -0.25 7.28 13.12
CA ARG A 60 0.10 8.66 13.45
C ARG A 60 -0.99 9.65 13.09
N PHE A 61 -1.57 9.56 11.90
CA PHE A 61 -2.43 10.61 11.34
C PHE A 61 -3.93 10.24 11.32
N VAL A 62 -4.28 9.02 11.71
CA VAL A 62 -5.68 8.56 11.84
C VAL A 62 -5.98 8.18 13.29
N GLU A 63 -5.21 7.25 13.87
CA GLU A 63 -5.42 6.82 15.27
C GLU A 63 -4.97 7.89 16.29
N GLY A 64 -4.08 8.80 15.89
CA GLY A 64 -3.52 9.83 16.78
C GLY A 64 -2.58 9.26 17.86
N ARG A 65 -1.92 8.13 17.58
CA ARG A 65 -0.98 7.51 18.52
C ARG A 65 0.23 8.41 18.77
N GLY A 66 0.71 8.42 20.02
CA GLY A 66 1.87 9.23 20.43
C GLY A 66 1.55 10.69 20.74
N GLY A 67 0.28 11.03 21.02
CA GLY A 67 -0.16 12.39 21.34
C GLY A 67 -0.29 13.32 20.12
N VAL A 68 -0.16 12.77 18.91
CA VAL A 68 -0.32 13.53 17.67
C VAL A 68 -1.80 13.64 17.33
N VAL A 69 -2.27 14.83 16.99
CA VAL A 69 -3.66 15.02 16.58
C VAL A 69 -3.90 14.42 15.19
N PRO A 70 -4.95 13.59 15.01
CA PRO A 70 -5.33 13.04 13.71
C PRO A 70 -5.55 14.12 12.65
N TRP A 71 -5.03 13.88 11.45
CA TRP A 71 -5.29 14.73 10.27
C TRP A 71 -6.57 14.32 9.56
N ILE A 72 -6.83 13.01 9.47
CA ILE A 72 -7.96 12.46 8.71
C ILE A 72 -8.62 11.31 9.46
N ASP A 73 -9.88 11.04 9.15
CA ASP A 73 -10.66 9.94 9.70
C ASP A 73 -10.44 8.63 8.93
N GLU A 74 -10.94 7.54 9.51
CA GLU A 74 -10.78 6.18 8.96
C GLU A 74 -11.37 6.06 7.55
N GLN A 75 -12.54 6.66 7.30
CA GLN A 75 -13.18 6.59 5.99
C GLN A 75 -12.31 7.26 4.92
N THR A 76 -11.84 8.47 5.21
CA THR A 76 -10.98 9.26 4.33
C THR A 76 -9.66 8.54 4.09
N TYR A 77 -9.08 7.93 5.13
CA TYR A 77 -7.89 7.10 4.99
C TYR A 77 -8.10 5.92 4.05
N GLN A 78 -9.20 5.17 4.21
CA GLN A 78 -9.50 4.02 3.33
C GLN A 78 -9.73 4.45 1.88
N GLU A 79 -10.36 5.61 1.67
CA GLU A 79 -10.54 6.19 0.33
C GLU A 79 -9.21 6.58 -0.31
N LEU A 80 -8.34 7.31 0.41
CA LEU A 80 -7.01 7.66 -0.08
C LEU A 80 -6.14 6.43 -0.31
N PHE A 81 -6.21 5.44 0.58
CA PHE A 81 -5.51 4.17 0.43
C PHE A 81 -5.93 3.47 -0.86
N ALA A 82 -7.23 3.39 -1.13
CA ALA A 82 -7.76 2.81 -2.37
C ALA A 82 -7.23 3.55 -3.61
N ILE A 83 -7.24 4.89 -3.62
CA ILE A 83 -6.71 5.70 -4.72
C ILE A 83 -5.20 5.44 -4.90
N CYS A 84 -4.43 5.48 -3.83
CA CYS A 84 -2.97 5.34 -3.89
C CYS A 84 -2.53 3.95 -4.37
N GLN A 85 -3.31 2.91 -4.08
CA GLN A 85 -3.08 1.55 -4.58
C GLN A 85 -3.55 1.36 -6.02
N ALA A 86 -4.64 2.02 -6.38
CA ALA A 86 -5.24 1.94 -7.72
C ALA A 86 -4.44 2.67 -8.80
N LEU A 87 -3.68 3.70 -8.41
CA LEU A 87 -2.88 4.51 -9.32
C LEU A 87 -1.42 4.09 -9.29
N PRO A 88 -0.68 4.33 -10.38
CA PRO A 88 0.74 4.01 -10.40
C PRO A 88 1.57 4.96 -9.54
N GLY A 89 2.81 4.55 -9.24
CA GLY A 89 3.82 5.28 -8.49
C GLY A 89 3.94 4.85 -7.01
N PRO A 90 4.87 5.47 -6.25
CA PRO A 90 5.19 5.08 -4.88
C PRO A 90 4.02 5.25 -3.90
N GLY A 91 3.40 4.13 -3.49
CA GLY A 91 2.15 4.12 -2.72
C GLY A 91 2.17 4.93 -1.42
N SER A 92 3.16 4.69 -0.55
CA SER A 92 3.26 5.38 0.75
C SER A 92 3.54 6.87 0.60
N THR A 93 4.33 7.27 -0.40
CA THR A 93 4.64 8.67 -0.68
C THR A 93 3.42 9.42 -1.20
N LYS A 94 2.66 8.82 -2.13
CA LYS A 94 1.39 9.38 -2.60
C LYS A 94 0.42 9.57 -1.44
N MET A 95 0.31 8.57 -0.56
CA MET A 95 -0.56 8.63 0.61
C MET A 95 -0.20 9.79 1.51
N LEU A 96 1.05 9.89 1.95
CA LEU A 96 1.50 10.99 2.81
C LEU A 96 1.29 12.35 2.15
N PHE A 97 1.58 12.47 0.84
CA PHE A 97 1.35 13.70 0.08
C PHE A 97 -0.13 14.09 0.08
N CYS A 98 -1.03 13.18 -0.26
CA CYS A 98 -2.48 13.43 -0.30
C CYS A 98 -3.04 13.79 1.09
N MET A 99 -2.54 13.16 2.16
CA MET A 99 -2.93 13.49 3.53
C MET A 99 -2.49 14.90 3.92
N ALA A 100 -1.23 15.25 3.65
CA ALA A 100 -0.71 16.60 3.88
C ALA A 100 -1.42 17.65 3.02
N LEU A 101 -1.81 17.29 1.79
CA LEU A 101 -2.58 18.15 0.89
C LEU A 101 -3.96 18.48 1.47
N ILE A 102 -4.69 17.50 2.01
CA ILE A 102 -6.00 17.74 2.64
C ILE A 102 -5.84 18.57 3.91
N HIS A 103 -4.86 18.22 4.75
CA HIS A 103 -4.66 18.87 6.05
C HIS A 103 -4.13 20.30 5.91
N ALA A 104 -3.07 20.50 5.12
CA ALA A 104 -2.30 21.73 5.10
C ALA A 104 -2.04 22.26 3.69
N GLY A 105 -2.70 21.77 2.64
CA GLY A 105 -2.64 22.26 1.27
C GLY A 105 -1.38 21.92 0.47
N PHE A 106 -1.36 22.37 -0.79
CA PHE A 106 -0.42 21.88 -1.80
C PHE A 106 1.04 22.22 -1.51
N ILE A 107 1.34 23.47 -1.14
CA ILE A 107 2.72 23.90 -0.90
C ILE A 107 3.32 23.18 0.33
N PRO A 108 2.63 23.07 1.48
CA PRO A 108 3.09 22.22 2.58
C PRO A 108 3.17 20.73 2.22
N ALA A 109 2.31 20.20 1.35
CA ALA A 109 2.40 18.81 0.89
C ALA A 109 3.69 18.53 0.09
N VAL A 110 4.10 19.46 -0.80
CA VAL A 110 5.40 19.38 -1.50
C VAL A 110 6.54 19.39 -0.50
N PHE A 111 6.46 20.23 0.53
CA PHE A 111 7.46 20.28 1.57
C PHE A 111 7.54 18.99 2.40
N VAL A 112 6.40 18.40 2.77
CA VAL A 112 6.33 17.09 3.43
C VAL A 112 6.97 16.01 2.57
N PHE A 113 6.74 16.01 1.25
CA PHE A 113 7.42 15.09 0.35
C PHE A 113 8.94 15.23 0.42
N LEU A 114 9.44 16.47 0.41
CA LEU A 114 10.88 16.72 0.51
C LEU A 114 11.41 16.28 1.87
N THR A 115 10.79 16.63 2.99
CA THR A 115 11.30 16.23 4.32
C THR A 115 11.24 14.72 4.55
N TRP A 116 10.21 14.05 4.04
CA TRP A 116 10.06 12.59 4.11
C TRP A 116 11.09 11.84 3.24
N SER A 117 11.41 12.35 2.06
CA SER A 117 12.15 11.59 1.05
C SER A 117 13.61 12.05 0.87
N LEU A 118 13.92 13.32 1.14
CA LEU A 118 15.24 13.90 0.88
C LEU A 118 16.37 13.29 1.74
N PRO A 119 16.20 12.95 3.04
CA PRO A 119 17.26 12.31 3.81
C PRO A 119 17.75 11.01 3.17
N GLY A 120 16.81 10.13 2.79
CA GLY A 120 17.13 8.89 2.09
C GLY A 120 17.70 9.14 0.68
N ALA A 121 17.22 10.16 -0.04
CA ALA A 121 17.77 10.54 -1.35
C ALA A 121 19.23 11.00 -1.25
N ILE A 122 19.56 11.85 -0.27
CA ILE A 122 20.92 12.32 -0.01
C ILE A 122 21.82 11.13 0.36
N ALA A 123 21.35 10.25 1.24
CA ALA A 123 22.10 9.08 1.64
C ALA A 123 22.38 8.14 0.45
N MET A 124 21.38 7.92 -0.43
CA MET A 124 21.55 7.12 -1.65
C MET A 124 22.44 7.79 -2.70
N TYR A 125 22.40 9.13 -2.81
CA TYR A 125 23.36 9.85 -3.63
C TYR A 125 24.79 9.71 -3.08
N GLY A 126 24.98 9.86 -1.77
CA GLY A 126 26.27 9.60 -1.11
C GLY A 126 26.78 8.18 -1.35
N LEU A 127 25.88 7.18 -1.26
CA LEU A 127 26.20 5.80 -1.59
C LEU A 127 26.66 5.65 -3.06
N SER A 128 26.03 6.37 -3.99
CA SER A 128 26.42 6.33 -5.41
C SER A 128 27.86 6.83 -5.62
N LEU A 129 28.30 7.83 -4.85
CA LEU A 129 29.68 8.32 -4.88
C LEU A 129 30.64 7.32 -4.23
N GLY A 130 30.22 6.67 -3.14
CA GLY A 130 31.02 5.66 -2.46
C GLY A 130 31.29 4.43 -3.33
N VAL A 131 30.25 3.91 -4.00
CA VAL A 131 30.36 2.70 -4.83
C VAL A 131 31.32 2.88 -6.02
N GLN A 132 31.48 4.11 -6.51
CA GLN A 132 32.45 4.43 -7.57
C GLN A 132 33.91 4.19 -7.18
N HIS A 133 34.21 4.25 -5.88
CA HIS A 133 35.56 4.04 -5.35
C HIS A 133 35.81 2.57 -4.95
N ILE A 134 34.82 1.69 -5.06
CA ILE A 134 34.95 0.27 -4.72
C ILE A 134 35.51 -0.48 -5.94
N ASN A 135 36.64 -1.16 -5.76
CA ASN A 135 37.30 -2.01 -6.76
C ASN A 135 36.30 -2.91 -7.49
N THR A 136 36.52 -3.18 -8.78
CA THR A 136 35.66 -4.00 -9.64
C THR A 136 35.34 -5.37 -9.04
N VAL A 137 36.30 -5.97 -8.33
CA VAL A 137 36.14 -7.22 -7.58
C VAL A 137 35.86 -6.93 -6.11
N LEU A 138 34.68 -7.36 -5.64
CA LEU A 138 34.33 -7.32 -4.22
C LEU A 138 35.06 -8.45 -3.46
N PRO A 139 35.61 -8.18 -2.26
CA PRO A 139 36.10 -9.24 -1.39
C PRO A 139 35.01 -10.29 -1.12
N GLY A 140 35.38 -11.57 -1.00
CA GLY A 140 34.43 -12.66 -0.75
C GLY A 140 33.50 -12.40 0.44
N ALA A 141 34.01 -11.80 1.51
CA ALA A 141 33.22 -11.38 2.67
C ALA A 141 32.13 -10.35 2.32
N ALA A 142 32.43 -9.37 1.47
CA ALA A 142 31.46 -8.37 1.02
C ALA A 142 30.40 -9.00 0.12
N CYS A 143 30.78 -9.91 -0.78
CA CYS A 143 29.84 -10.70 -1.58
C CYS A 143 28.88 -11.50 -0.71
N ALA A 144 29.38 -12.16 0.33
CA ALA A 144 28.56 -12.95 1.25
C ALA A 144 27.62 -12.07 2.10
N PHE A 145 28.11 -10.93 2.61
CA PHE A 145 27.28 -9.96 3.33
C PHE A 145 26.14 -9.44 2.45
N LEU A 146 26.45 -8.99 1.23
CA LEU A 146 25.45 -8.49 0.28
C LEU A 146 24.46 -9.58 -0.17
N SER A 147 24.93 -10.82 -0.35
CA SER A 147 24.05 -11.97 -0.64
C SER A 147 23.08 -12.23 0.51
N GLY A 148 23.55 -12.11 1.75
CA GLY A 148 22.70 -12.15 2.95
C GLY A 148 21.65 -11.03 2.97
N LEU A 149 22.05 -9.78 2.70
CA LEU A 149 21.12 -8.64 2.60
C LEU A 149 20.06 -8.84 1.49
N ASN A 150 20.48 -9.30 0.31
CA ASN A 150 19.59 -9.60 -0.81
C ASN A 150 18.63 -10.73 -0.47
N SER A 151 19.11 -11.80 0.16
CA SER A 151 18.27 -12.92 0.57
C SER A 151 17.19 -12.49 1.58
N SER A 152 17.58 -11.77 2.63
CA SER A 152 16.64 -11.20 3.58
C SER A 152 15.66 -10.22 2.94
N THR A 153 16.14 -9.42 1.98
CA THR A 153 15.26 -8.58 1.16
C THR A 153 14.19 -9.41 0.47
N VAL A 154 14.53 -10.54 -0.16
CA VAL A 154 13.54 -11.41 -0.79
C VAL A 154 12.53 -11.93 0.23
N GLY A 155 12.96 -12.30 1.43
CA GLY A 155 12.08 -12.68 2.55
C GLY A 155 11.08 -11.58 2.94
N ILE A 156 11.54 -10.33 3.12
CA ILE A 156 10.67 -9.18 3.42
C ILE A 156 9.71 -8.88 2.27
N VAL A 157 10.17 -8.96 1.02
CA VAL A 157 9.32 -8.71 -0.15
C VAL A 157 8.26 -9.81 -0.28
N ALA A 158 8.60 -11.06 0.01
CA ALA A 158 7.64 -12.16 0.05
C ALA A 158 6.56 -11.94 1.13
N LEU A 159 6.97 -11.49 2.32
CA LEU A 159 6.02 -11.13 3.38
C LEU A 159 5.08 -10.00 2.95
N ALA A 160 5.63 -8.94 2.35
CA ALA A 160 4.84 -7.84 1.81
C ALA A 160 3.85 -8.31 0.73
N ALA A 161 4.25 -9.22 -0.16
CA ALA A 161 3.40 -9.79 -1.19
C ALA A 161 2.19 -10.52 -0.57
N VAL A 162 2.41 -11.35 0.45
CA VAL A 162 1.35 -12.07 1.17
C VAL A 162 0.41 -11.09 1.88
N GLN A 163 0.95 -10.12 2.61
CA GLN A 163 0.13 -9.13 3.33
C GLN A 163 -0.71 -8.25 2.39
N LEU A 164 -0.16 -7.87 1.24
CA LEU A 164 -0.90 -7.12 0.22
C LEU A 164 -1.96 -8.00 -0.45
N ALA A 165 -1.66 -9.27 -0.71
CA ALA A 165 -2.62 -10.23 -1.26
C ALA A 165 -3.82 -10.41 -0.32
N ASP A 166 -3.58 -10.63 0.98
CA ASP A 166 -4.65 -10.77 1.97
C ASP A 166 -5.57 -9.54 2.03
N LYS A 167 -5.00 -8.33 1.91
CA LYS A 167 -5.77 -7.08 1.89
C LYS A 167 -6.51 -6.85 0.56
N ALA A 168 -5.94 -7.28 -0.56
CA ALA A 168 -6.53 -7.12 -1.89
C ALA A 168 -7.64 -8.15 -2.18
N ILE A 169 -7.54 -9.35 -1.61
CA ILE A 169 -8.50 -10.45 -1.79
C ILE A 169 -9.74 -10.20 -0.93
N LYS A 170 -10.72 -9.49 -1.52
CA LYS A 170 -12.02 -9.25 -0.89
C LYS A 170 -13.10 -10.24 -1.33
N ASP A 171 -12.91 -10.88 -2.48
CA ASP A 171 -13.87 -11.82 -3.06
C ASP A 171 -13.19 -12.86 -3.96
N ARG A 172 -13.97 -13.83 -4.45
CA ARG A 172 -13.47 -14.92 -5.30
C ARG A 172 -12.81 -14.42 -6.59
N LEU A 173 -13.32 -13.34 -7.19
CA LEU A 173 -12.73 -12.80 -8.42
C LEU A 173 -11.38 -12.14 -8.13
N SER A 174 -11.29 -11.31 -7.09
CA SER A 174 -10.00 -10.74 -6.66
C SER A 174 -8.96 -11.83 -6.37
N ARG A 175 -9.36 -12.95 -5.76
CA ARG A 175 -8.48 -14.11 -5.54
C ARG A 175 -7.96 -14.69 -6.85
N ILE A 176 -8.83 -14.91 -7.83
CA ILE A 176 -8.45 -15.41 -9.16
C ILE A 176 -7.50 -14.42 -9.83
N LEU A 177 -7.76 -13.12 -9.75
CA LEU A 177 -6.92 -12.09 -10.38
C LEU A 177 -5.53 -11.99 -9.75
N VAL A 178 -5.41 -12.13 -8.42
CA VAL A 178 -4.10 -12.18 -7.74
C VAL A 178 -3.31 -13.39 -8.23
N ILE A 179 -3.92 -14.59 -8.23
CA ILE A 179 -3.26 -15.82 -8.68
C ILE A 179 -2.89 -15.72 -10.17
N PHE A 180 -3.82 -15.26 -11.00
CA PHE A 180 -3.59 -15.08 -12.43
C PHE A 180 -2.47 -14.08 -12.69
N GLY A 181 -2.48 -12.91 -12.02
CA GLY A 181 -1.42 -11.91 -12.14
C GLY A 181 -0.05 -12.47 -11.77
N ALA A 182 0.02 -13.24 -10.67
CA ALA A 182 1.25 -13.90 -10.24
C ALA A 182 1.77 -14.91 -11.28
N CYS A 183 0.93 -15.85 -11.71
CA CYS A 183 1.31 -16.87 -12.68
C CYS A 183 1.66 -16.27 -14.04
N ALA A 184 0.82 -15.38 -14.55
CA ALA A 184 1.02 -14.71 -15.84
C ALA A 184 2.34 -13.93 -15.85
N GLY A 185 2.61 -13.13 -14.82
CA GLY A 185 3.85 -12.37 -14.71
C GLY A 185 5.12 -13.22 -14.62
N LEU A 186 5.03 -14.45 -14.10
CA LEU A 186 6.15 -15.41 -14.10
C LEU A 186 6.42 -15.99 -15.49
N CYS A 187 5.38 -16.20 -16.31
CA CYS A 187 5.51 -16.83 -17.62
C CYS A 187 6.06 -15.91 -18.72
N TYR A 188 5.88 -14.59 -18.62
CA TYR A 188 6.26 -13.67 -19.70
C TYR A 188 6.94 -12.39 -19.22
N ASN A 189 8.03 -12.03 -19.92
CA ASN A 189 9.02 -11.07 -19.44
C ASN A 189 9.06 -9.82 -20.34
N ALA A 190 7.91 -9.22 -20.63
CA ALA A 190 7.87 -7.99 -21.43
C ALA A 190 7.33 -6.81 -20.62
N LEU A 191 7.96 -5.64 -20.81
CA LEU A 191 7.60 -4.41 -20.11
C LEU A 191 6.15 -3.98 -20.33
N TRP A 192 5.64 -4.16 -21.55
CA TRP A 192 4.25 -3.81 -21.90
C TRP A 192 3.22 -4.78 -21.31
N TYR A 193 3.66 -5.97 -20.89
CA TYR A 193 2.77 -7.03 -20.44
C TYR A 193 2.11 -6.71 -19.10
N PHE A 194 2.86 -6.14 -18.16
CA PHE A 194 2.33 -5.84 -16.82
C PHE A 194 1.20 -4.80 -16.85
N PRO A 195 1.32 -3.63 -17.51
CA PRO A 195 0.20 -2.69 -17.63
C PRO A 195 -1.03 -3.30 -18.31
N VAL A 196 -0.83 -4.13 -19.33
CA VAL A 196 -1.94 -4.81 -20.05
C VAL A 196 -2.67 -5.79 -19.13
N LEU A 197 -1.93 -6.60 -18.35
CA LEU A 197 -2.53 -7.50 -17.37
C LEU A 197 -3.33 -6.74 -16.32
N ILE A 198 -2.75 -5.68 -15.76
CA ILE A 198 -3.38 -4.84 -14.73
C ILE A 198 -4.69 -4.23 -15.25
N LEU A 199 -4.66 -3.62 -16.44
CA LEU A 199 -5.84 -3.04 -17.06
C LEU A 199 -6.88 -4.11 -17.42
N GLY A 200 -6.44 -5.26 -17.93
CA GLY A 200 -7.29 -6.41 -18.23
C GLY A 200 -8.04 -6.94 -17.00
N GLY A 201 -7.36 -7.06 -15.86
CA GLY A 201 -7.98 -7.46 -14.60
C GLY A 201 -9.00 -6.43 -14.07
N GLY A 202 -8.72 -5.14 -14.28
CA GLY A 202 -9.67 -4.06 -14.01
C GLY A 202 -10.95 -4.17 -14.86
N ILE A 203 -10.80 -4.29 -16.18
CA ILE A 203 -11.92 -4.43 -17.12
C ILE A 203 -12.71 -5.70 -16.83
N ALA A 204 -12.03 -6.83 -16.58
CA ALA A 204 -12.68 -8.10 -16.23
C ALA A 204 -13.56 -7.97 -14.98
N THR A 205 -13.08 -7.26 -13.95
CA THR A 205 -13.85 -6.99 -12.73
C THR A 205 -15.04 -6.08 -12.98
N ALA A 206 -14.85 -5.01 -13.77
CA ALA A 206 -15.93 -4.11 -14.15
C ALA A 206 -17.04 -4.84 -14.92
N ILE A 207 -16.69 -5.69 -15.89
CA ILE A 207 -17.66 -6.49 -16.66
C ILE A 207 -18.36 -7.51 -15.75
N TRP A 208 -17.62 -8.18 -14.87
CA TRP A 208 -18.17 -9.17 -13.95
C TRP A 208 -19.24 -8.57 -13.03
N ASP A 209 -18.95 -7.44 -12.40
CA ASP A 209 -19.88 -6.82 -11.45
C ASP A 209 -21.08 -6.15 -12.13
N THR A 210 -20.88 -5.52 -13.29
CA THR A 210 -21.93 -4.76 -13.97
C THR A 210 -22.86 -5.64 -14.79
N ARG A 211 -22.33 -6.60 -15.54
CA ARG A 211 -23.14 -7.43 -16.45
C ARG A 211 -23.42 -8.81 -15.88
N LEU A 212 -22.39 -9.51 -15.41
CA LEU A 212 -22.51 -10.94 -15.09
C LEU A 212 -23.24 -11.18 -13.77
N ARG A 213 -22.93 -10.42 -12.70
CA ARG A 213 -23.67 -10.54 -11.43
C ARG A 213 -25.15 -10.20 -11.59
N GLN A 214 -25.49 -9.19 -12.40
CA GLN A 214 -26.87 -8.82 -12.68
C GLN A 214 -27.60 -9.88 -13.54
N ALA A 215 -26.92 -10.47 -14.52
CA ALA A 215 -27.47 -11.57 -15.32
C ALA A 215 -27.70 -12.83 -14.48
N VAL A 216 -26.75 -13.22 -13.62
CA VAL A 216 -26.87 -14.37 -12.71
C VAL A 216 -27.97 -14.14 -11.66
N ALA A 217 -28.10 -12.92 -11.13
CA ALA A 217 -29.19 -12.58 -10.21
C ALA A 217 -30.57 -12.68 -10.87
N ARG A 218 -30.72 -12.19 -12.10
CA ARG A 218 -31.94 -12.35 -12.91
C ARG A 218 -32.24 -13.81 -13.20
N TRP A 219 -31.22 -14.60 -13.53
CA TRP A 219 -31.37 -16.02 -13.83
C TRP A 219 -31.75 -16.84 -12.59
N ARG A 220 -31.13 -16.58 -11.43
CA ARG A 220 -31.50 -17.20 -10.14
C ARG A 220 -32.90 -16.83 -9.69
N ARG A 221 -33.36 -15.58 -9.91
CA ARG A 221 -34.76 -15.19 -9.66
C ARG A 221 -35.74 -16.00 -10.51
N ARG A 222 -35.47 -16.12 -11.82
CA ARG A 222 -36.29 -16.95 -12.72
C ARG A 222 -36.31 -18.43 -12.32
N LEU A 223 -35.19 -18.97 -11.85
CA LEU A 223 -35.11 -20.35 -11.34
C LEU A 223 -35.87 -20.53 -10.02
N LYS A 224 -35.81 -19.55 -9.11
CA LYS A 224 -36.57 -19.58 -7.87
C LYS A 224 -38.07 -19.47 -8.13
N GLU A 225 -38.49 -18.59 -9.04
CA GLU A 225 -39.88 -18.44 -9.50
C GLU A 225 -40.41 -19.71 -10.17
N ARG A 226 -39.59 -20.39 -10.98
CA ARG A 226 -39.94 -21.69 -11.55
C ARG A 226 -40.10 -22.77 -10.48
N ARG A 227 -39.22 -22.78 -9.46
CA ARG A 227 -39.27 -23.75 -8.37
C ARG A 227 -40.47 -23.52 -7.44
N SER A 228 -40.85 -22.27 -7.18
CA SER A 228 -42.08 -21.93 -6.44
C SER A 228 -43.37 -22.12 -7.24
N ARG A 229 -43.31 -22.19 -8.58
CA ARG A 229 -44.43 -22.63 -9.43
C ARG A 229 -44.57 -24.16 -9.53
N GLN A 230 -43.57 -24.90 -9.07
CA GLN A 230 -43.51 -26.36 -9.16
C GLN A 230 -43.80 -27.06 -7.82
N GLU A 231 -43.94 -26.32 -6.72
CA GLU A 231 -44.66 -26.83 -5.55
C GLU A 231 -46.15 -26.86 -5.91
N PRO A 232 -46.80 -28.04 -5.99
CA PRO A 232 -48.23 -28.10 -6.19
C PRO A 232 -48.89 -27.38 -5.03
N ALA A 233 -49.78 -26.43 -5.34
CA ALA A 233 -50.83 -26.09 -4.39
C ALA A 233 -51.53 -27.40 -4.06
N VAL A 234 -51.46 -27.83 -2.81
CA VAL A 234 -52.40 -28.82 -2.29
C VAL A 234 -53.75 -28.09 -2.31
N GLU A 235 -54.47 -28.23 -3.41
CA GLU A 235 -55.91 -27.97 -3.48
C GLU A 235 -56.58 -28.98 -2.55
N GLU A 236 -56.93 -28.55 -1.34
CA GLU A 236 -58.07 -29.14 -0.65
C GLU A 236 -59.33 -28.50 -1.22
N THR A 237 -59.83 -29.07 -2.30
CA THR A 237 -61.21 -28.84 -2.75
C THR A 237 -62.12 -29.90 -2.12
N GLY A 238 -63.00 -29.43 -1.23
CA GLY A 238 -64.41 -29.84 -1.15
C GLY A 238 -64.73 -31.17 -0.45
N ASN A 239 -65.35 -31.07 0.73
CA ASN A 239 -66.55 -31.86 1.00
C ASN A 239 -67.63 -30.98 1.65
N ASP A 240 -68.82 -31.12 1.10
CA ASP A 240 -70.04 -30.35 1.32
C ASP A 240 -70.77 -30.83 2.60
N GLY A 241 -71.55 -29.95 3.24
CA GLY A 241 -72.47 -30.38 4.29
C GLY A 241 -72.76 -29.38 5.41
N GLY A 242 -73.72 -28.48 5.16
CA GLY A 242 -74.85 -28.30 6.07
C GLY A 242 -74.71 -27.43 7.34
N GLN A 243 -75.55 -26.39 7.36
CA GLN A 243 -76.21 -25.77 8.52
C GLN A 243 -75.44 -24.71 9.33
N SER A 244 -75.87 -23.46 9.09
CA SER A 244 -75.91 -22.38 10.07
C SER A 244 -76.72 -22.78 11.31
N ILE A 245 -76.19 -22.51 12.52
CA ILE A 245 -76.93 -22.04 13.71
C ILE A 245 -75.93 -21.41 14.69
N GLU A 246 -76.41 -20.32 15.27
CA GLU A 246 -75.85 -19.40 16.27
C GLU A 246 -75.75 -20.00 17.70
N MET A 247 -75.17 -19.22 18.63
CA MET A 247 -75.09 -19.37 20.11
C MET A 247 -73.79 -19.98 20.68
N THR A 248 -73.24 -19.60 21.83
CA THR A 248 -73.42 -18.51 22.81
C THR A 248 -72.23 -18.63 23.79
N THR A 249 -71.93 -17.53 24.48
CA THR A 249 -70.95 -17.28 25.55
C THR A 249 -70.59 -18.42 26.55
N ALA A 250 -69.29 -18.42 26.92
CA ALA A 250 -68.54 -18.75 28.17
C ALA A 250 -69.28 -19.26 29.44
N PRO A 251 -68.64 -19.81 30.53
CA PRO A 251 -67.23 -19.67 30.95
C PRO A 251 -66.56 -20.84 31.76
N SER A 252 -65.26 -20.65 32.06
CA SER A 252 -64.56 -20.98 33.32
C SER A 252 -64.05 -22.40 33.67
N GLU A 253 -62.90 -22.36 34.36
CA GLU A 253 -62.37 -23.24 35.41
C GLU A 253 -61.44 -24.45 35.11
N ARG A 254 -60.17 -24.25 35.50
CA ARG A 254 -59.28 -25.09 36.33
C ARG A 254 -59.36 -26.62 36.18
N SER A 255 -58.21 -27.24 35.87
CA SER A 255 -57.42 -28.04 36.84
C SER A 255 -56.52 -29.09 36.15
N ASN A 256 -55.22 -28.95 36.44
CA ASN A 256 -54.23 -30.00 36.75
C ASN A 256 -53.85 -31.13 35.78
N THR A 257 -52.54 -31.11 35.48
CA THR A 257 -51.54 -32.19 35.57
C THR A 257 -51.61 -33.39 34.63
N VAL A 258 -50.56 -33.57 33.82
CA VAL A 258 -49.68 -34.76 33.91
C VAL A 258 -48.24 -34.35 33.62
N GLN A 259 -47.37 -34.75 34.54
CA GLN A 259 -45.93 -34.55 34.60
C GLN A 259 -45.21 -35.83 34.15
N ARG A 260 -44.14 -35.75 33.36
CA ARG A 260 -43.19 -36.86 33.18
C ARG A 260 -41.73 -36.37 33.13
N ARG A 261 -41.06 -36.50 34.29
CA ARG A 261 -39.66 -36.91 34.59
C ARG A 261 -38.54 -36.48 33.61
N SER A 262 -37.62 -35.57 34.00
CA SER A 262 -36.34 -35.78 34.76
C SER A 262 -35.27 -36.56 33.97
N ALA A 263 -33.98 -36.22 33.83
CA ALA A 263 -32.98 -35.44 34.60
C ALA A 263 -31.84 -35.01 33.61
N ALA A 264 -30.77 -34.23 33.86
CA ALA A 264 -30.04 -33.72 35.03
C ALA A 264 -29.27 -32.43 34.59
N ALA A 265 -29.25 -31.34 35.37
CA ALA A 265 -28.12 -30.80 36.17
C ALA A 265 -26.73 -30.83 35.47
N VAL A 266 -25.97 -29.73 35.35
CA VAL A 266 -25.37 -28.95 36.45
C VAL A 266 -25.21 -27.47 36.08
N ALA A 267 -25.60 -26.61 37.02
CA ALA A 267 -25.35 -25.17 37.05
C ALA A 267 -24.10 -24.87 37.89
N GLN A 268 -23.48 -23.71 37.66
CA GLN A 268 -22.86 -22.96 38.75
C GLN A 268 -23.29 -21.49 38.70
N SER A 269 -23.67 -21.05 39.89
CA SER A 269 -24.40 -19.85 40.28
C SER A 269 -23.43 -18.87 40.94
N ALA A 270 -23.70 -17.57 40.82
CA ALA A 270 -23.60 -16.67 41.97
C ALA A 270 -24.46 -15.41 41.74
N ASN A 271 -25.51 -15.33 42.55
CA ASN A 271 -26.46 -14.24 42.72
C ASN A 271 -25.93 -13.23 43.75
N ALA A 272 -26.25 -11.95 43.60
CA ALA A 272 -26.54 -10.98 44.69
C ALA A 272 -26.71 -9.59 44.05
N ALA A 273 -27.91 -9.00 43.95
CA ALA A 273 -28.73 -8.41 45.01
C ALA A 273 -28.88 -6.90 44.69
N SER A 274 -30.09 -6.48 44.30
CA SER A 274 -30.49 -5.07 44.28
C SER A 274 -31.02 -4.66 45.65
N PRO A 275 -30.90 -3.36 45.99
CA PRO A 275 -32.00 -2.67 46.64
C PRO A 275 -32.46 -1.46 45.81
N LYS A 276 -33.79 -1.25 45.82
CA LYS A 276 -34.48 -0.08 45.26
C LYS A 276 -34.25 1.17 46.12
N VAL A 277 -34.33 2.34 45.49
CA VAL A 277 -35.25 3.49 45.78
C VAL A 277 -34.56 4.81 45.37
N GLY A 278 -35.27 5.64 44.61
CA GLY A 278 -34.94 7.07 44.44
C GLY A 278 -35.28 7.61 43.06
N GLU A 279 -36.52 8.05 42.86
CA GLU A 279 -36.89 8.94 41.76
C GLU A 279 -36.05 10.22 41.80
N ALA A 280 -35.34 10.49 40.71
CA ALA A 280 -35.01 11.84 40.28
C ALA A 280 -35.00 11.82 38.75
N SER A 281 -36.14 12.18 38.18
CA SER A 281 -36.30 12.52 36.78
C SER A 281 -35.47 13.76 36.45
N THR A 282 -34.19 13.58 36.13
CA THR A 282 -33.45 14.53 35.33
C THR A 282 -33.57 14.08 33.88
N SER A 283 -34.41 14.79 33.13
CA SER A 283 -34.41 14.77 31.68
C SER A 283 -32.99 15.05 31.18
N ALA A 284 -32.24 13.99 30.87
CA ALA A 284 -31.02 14.12 30.11
C ALA A 284 -31.42 14.82 28.80
N PRO A 285 -30.79 15.96 28.45
CA PRO A 285 -31.06 16.57 27.16
C PRO A 285 -30.72 15.50 26.12
N VAL A 286 -31.67 15.25 25.21
CA VAL A 286 -31.44 14.47 24.00
C VAL A 286 -30.13 14.96 23.42
N ALA A 287 -29.08 14.15 23.57
CA ALA A 287 -27.80 14.45 22.99
C ALA A 287 -28.08 14.59 21.50
N ASN A 288 -27.96 15.82 20.99
CA ASN A 288 -28.03 16.09 19.57
C ASN A 288 -27.23 14.99 18.86
N ASP A 289 -27.86 14.31 17.91
CA ASP A 289 -27.20 13.53 16.87
C ASP A 289 -26.35 14.50 16.02
N ALA A 290 -25.36 15.12 16.64
CA ALA A 290 -24.30 15.81 15.94
C ALA A 290 -23.59 14.72 15.15
N PRO A 291 -23.58 14.79 13.81
CA PRO A 291 -22.87 13.81 13.00
C PRO A 291 -21.43 13.75 13.52
N ALA A 292 -20.93 12.53 13.71
CA ALA A 292 -19.55 12.31 14.15
C ALA A 292 -18.58 13.21 13.36
N PRO A 293 -17.58 13.83 14.01
CA PRO A 293 -16.67 14.73 13.33
C PRO A 293 -16.04 14.01 12.14
N SER A 294 -16.19 14.61 10.96
CA SER A 294 -15.69 14.07 9.69
C SER A 294 -14.63 15.01 9.12
N THR A 295 -13.69 14.44 8.37
CA THR A 295 -12.55 15.17 7.82
C THR A 295 -12.99 16.29 6.89
N ASP A 296 -12.47 17.50 7.09
CA ASP A 296 -12.66 18.58 6.14
C ASP A 296 -11.80 18.38 4.89
N MET A 297 -12.41 17.77 3.87
CA MET A 297 -11.79 17.60 2.55
C MET A 297 -11.98 18.83 1.62
N ARG A 298 -12.70 19.87 2.03
CA ARG A 298 -13.06 21.00 1.16
C ARG A 298 -12.04 22.12 1.20
N SER A 299 -11.52 22.47 2.38
CA SER A 299 -10.65 23.65 2.56
C SER A 299 -9.43 23.67 1.64
N HIS A 300 -8.69 22.56 1.56
CA HIS A 300 -7.56 22.41 0.65
C HIS A 300 -7.81 21.38 -0.47
N GLY A 301 -9.07 21.01 -0.67
CA GLY A 301 -9.46 20.07 -1.70
C GLY A 301 -9.20 20.63 -3.09
N ILE A 302 -8.67 19.80 -3.98
CA ILE A 302 -8.49 20.19 -5.39
C ILE A 302 -9.84 20.15 -6.08
N SER A 303 -10.17 21.23 -6.80
CA SER A 303 -11.40 21.29 -7.58
C SER A 303 -11.35 20.32 -8.77
N VAL A 304 -12.51 19.85 -9.22
CA VAL A 304 -12.63 18.94 -10.36
C VAL A 304 -11.91 19.46 -11.62
N PRO A 305 -12.07 20.74 -12.04
CA PRO A 305 -11.36 21.26 -13.20
C PRO A 305 -9.84 21.22 -13.03
N THR A 306 -9.33 21.62 -11.88
CA THR A 306 -7.88 21.58 -11.59
C THR A 306 -7.36 20.14 -11.61
N GLY A 307 -8.11 19.20 -11.05
CA GLY A 307 -7.75 17.77 -11.09
C GLY A 307 -7.66 17.23 -12.52
N LEU A 308 -8.63 17.58 -13.38
CA LEU A 308 -8.62 17.21 -14.81
C LEU A 308 -7.45 17.86 -15.57
N ILE A 309 -7.13 19.12 -15.28
CA ILE A 309 -5.98 19.82 -15.87
C ILE A 309 -4.68 19.12 -15.48
N ILE A 310 -4.50 18.76 -14.20
CA ILE A 310 -3.30 18.04 -13.75
C ILE A 310 -3.16 16.70 -14.48
N ILE A 311 -4.24 15.93 -14.62
CA ILE A 311 -4.24 14.66 -15.35
C ILE A 311 -3.90 14.88 -16.84
N ALA A 312 -4.50 15.89 -17.48
CA ALA A 312 -4.25 16.21 -18.88
C ALA A 312 -2.80 16.64 -19.13
N VAL A 313 -2.26 17.52 -18.26
CA VAL A 313 -0.87 17.97 -18.30
C VAL A 313 0.09 16.81 -18.06
N PHE A 314 -0.25 15.90 -17.13
CA PHE A 314 0.52 14.68 -16.93
C PHE A 314 0.58 13.83 -18.21
N PHE A 315 -0.55 13.49 -18.82
CA PHE A 315 -0.53 12.69 -20.05
C PHE A 315 0.13 13.41 -21.24
N ALA A 316 -0.06 14.73 -21.36
CA ALA A 316 0.60 15.54 -22.38
C ALA A 316 2.11 15.53 -22.20
N SER A 317 2.61 15.72 -20.97
CA SER A 317 4.05 15.67 -20.67
C SER A 317 4.63 14.26 -20.83
N PHE A 318 3.89 13.21 -20.46
CA PHE A 318 4.28 11.82 -20.70
C PHE A 318 4.45 11.52 -22.20
N VAL A 319 3.45 11.88 -23.01
CA VAL A 319 3.52 11.71 -24.47
C VAL A 319 4.66 12.54 -25.05
N ALA A 320 4.80 13.81 -24.63
CA ALA A 320 5.88 14.67 -25.12
C ALA A 320 7.26 14.08 -24.83
N VAL A 321 7.50 13.57 -23.61
CA VAL A 321 8.78 12.95 -23.23
C VAL A 321 9.07 11.70 -24.05
N LEU A 322 8.09 10.80 -24.20
CA LEU A 322 8.29 9.55 -24.94
C LEU A 322 8.42 9.77 -26.45
N VAL A 323 7.65 10.69 -27.03
CA VAL A 323 7.74 11.04 -28.45
C VAL A 323 9.07 11.73 -28.73
N THR A 324 9.48 12.68 -27.90
CA THR A 324 10.79 13.36 -28.05
C THR A 324 11.93 12.34 -28.00
N ARG A 325 11.87 11.39 -27.06
CA ARG A 325 12.83 10.28 -26.99
C ARG A 325 12.85 9.44 -28.28
N GLY A 326 11.69 9.14 -28.86
CA GLY A 326 11.58 8.29 -30.05
C GLY A 326 11.93 8.98 -31.37
N LEU A 327 11.83 10.31 -31.45
CA LEU A 327 12.13 11.09 -32.66
C LEU A 327 13.63 11.39 -32.83
N LEU A 328 14.40 11.37 -31.73
CA LEU A 328 15.83 11.64 -31.77
C LEU A 328 16.60 10.40 -32.24
N LYS A 329 17.37 10.52 -33.34
CA LYS A 329 18.22 9.44 -33.86
C LYS A 329 19.35 9.04 -32.90
N SER A 330 19.83 9.99 -32.09
CA SER A 330 20.86 9.80 -31.08
C SER A 330 20.42 10.47 -29.79
N THR A 331 19.63 9.75 -28.99
CA THR A 331 19.04 10.31 -27.77
C THR A 331 20.13 10.62 -26.73
N PRO A 332 20.21 11.85 -26.21
CA PRO A 332 21.12 12.18 -25.13
C PRO A 332 20.82 11.33 -23.89
N ARG A 333 21.86 10.76 -23.28
CA ARG A 333 21.71 9.88 -22.09
C ARG A 333 20.86 10.49 -20.96
N PRO A 334 20.93 11.80 -20.63
CA PRO A 334 20.07 12.40 -19.62
C PRO A 334 18.57 12.33 -19.97
N LEU A 335 18.20 12.57 -21.23
CA LEU A 335 16.81 12.48 -21.67
C LEU A 335 16.30 11.04 -21.59
N ASP A 336 17.14 10.08 -22.01
CA ASP A 336 16.84 8.66 -21.94
C ASP A 336 16.68 8.17 -20.48
N LEU A 337 17.56 8.62 -19.58
CA LEU A 337 17.45 8.37 -18.15
C LEU A 337 16.15 8.93 -17.58
N PHE A 338 15.86 10.20 -17.83
CA PHE A 338 14.64 10.83 -17.33
C PHE A 338 13.40 10.15 -17.88
N ALA A 339 13.35 9.85 -19.19
CA ALA A 339 12.23 9.15 -19.80
C ALA A 339 12.02 7.75 -19.23
N ASN A 340 13.10 6.99 -18.97
CA ASN A 340 13.01 5.68 -18.33
C ASN A 340 12.51 5.78 -16.88
N MET A 341 12.97 6.77 -16.12
CA MET A 341 12.52 6.99 -14.74
C MET A 341 11.09 7.50 -14.67
N TYR A 342 10.69 8.38 -15.60
CA TYR A 342 9.33 8.89 -15.75
C TYR A 342 8.35 7.79 -16.18
N LEU A 343 8.78 6.91 -17.09
CA LEU A 343 8.04 5.72 -17.48
C LEU A 343 7.91 4.77 -16.29
N ALA A 344 9.00 4.47 -15.59
CA ALA A 344 8.96 3.67 -14.37
C ALA A 344 7.95 4.25 -13.38
N GLY A 345 8.05 5.54 -13.05
CA GLY A 345 7.11 6.32 -12.22
C GLY A 345 5.63 6.10 -12.58
N THR A 346 5.35 5.96 -13.88
CA THR A 346 3.99 5.82 -14.45
C THR A 346 3.46 4.38 -14.47
N ILE A 347 4.33 3.36 -14.41
CA ILE A 347 3.91 1.95 -14.50
C ILE A 347 4.05 1.17 -13.20
N ILE A 348 4.65 1.77 -12.16
CA ILE A 348 4.80 1.15 -10.85
C ILE A 348 3.44 0.93 -10.19
N PHE A 349 3.07 -0.31 -9.87
CA PHE A 349 1.96 -0.59 -8.96
C PHE A 349 2.46 -1.45 -7.79
N GLY A 350 1.82 -1.31 -6.61
CA GLY A 350 2.03 -2.26 -5.51
C GLY A 350 3.33 -2.14 -4.69
N GLY A 351 4.11 -1.06 -4.82
CA GLY A 351 5.25 -0.77 -3.95
C GLY A 351 6.63 -0.93 -4.61
N GLY A 352 7.69 -0.61 -3.85
CA GLY A 352 9.09 -0.60 -4.31
C GLY A 352 9.60 -1.90 -4.96
N PRO A 353 9.26 -3.09 -4.45
CA PRO A 353 9.86 -4.33 -4.96
C PRO A 353 9.51 -4.67 -6.42
N VAL A 354 8.32 -4.29 -6.88
CA VAL A 354 7.85 -4.60 -8.24
C VAL A 354 8.62 -3.82 -9.32
N VAL A 355 9.16 -2.65 -8.96
CA VAL A 355 9.87 -1.82 -9.94
C VAL A 355 11.31 -2.26 -10.15
N ILE A 356 11.91 -2.94 -9.18
CA ILE A 356 13.35 -3.20 -9.19
C ILE A 356 13.78 -3.97 -10.44
N PRO A 357 13.10 -5.06 -10.86
CA PRO A 357 13.43 -5.72 -12.12
C PRO A 357 13.31 -4.81 -13.35
N LEU A 358 12.32 -3.91 -13.38
CA LEU A 358 12.13 -2.95 -14.47
C LEU A 358 13.25 -1.90 -14.50
N LEU A 359 13.63 -1.37 -13.34
CA LEU A 359 14.75 -0.42 -13.25
C LEU A 359 16.05 -1.05 -13.73
N ARG A 360 16.29 -2.34 -13.42
CA ARG A 360 17.43 -3.08 -13.95
C ARG A 360 17.41 -3.11 -15.49
N GLU A 361 16.28 -3.41 -16.10
CA GLU A 361 16.12 -3.39 -17.55
C GLU A 361 16.41 -2.00 -18.14
N TYR A 362 16.08 -0.92 -17.44
CA TYR A 362 16.24 0.45 -17.93
C TYR A 362 17.62 1.07 -17.74
N VAL A 363 18.46 0.55 -16.84
CA VAL A 363 19.77 1.16 -16.53
C VAL A 363 20.93 0.18 -16.65
N VAL A 364 20.69 -1.12 -16.44
CA VAL A 364 21.73 -2.16 -16.51
C VAL A 364 21.83 -2.75 -17.91
N GLN A 365 20.72 -3.07 -18.57
CA GLN A 365 20.77 -3.59 -19.96
C GLN A 365 21.40 -2.61 -20.94
N PRO A 366 21.13 -1.28 -20.88
CA PRO A 366 21.83 -0.32 -21.73
C PRO A 366 23.31 -0.14 -21.36
N GLY A 367 23.78 -0.78 -20.29
CA GLY A 367 25.17 -0.71 -19.82
C GLY A 367 25.52 0.56 -19.05
N TRP A 368 24.54 1.35 -18.58
CA TRP A 368 24.83 2.58 -17.83
C TRP A 368 25.22 2.31 -16.37
N VAL A 369 24.67 1.25 -15.77
CA VAL A 369 24.96 0.83 -14.40
C VAL A 369 25.34 -0.65 -14.43
N SER A 370 26.40 -1.04 -13.71
CA SER A 370 26.80 -2.44 -13.65
C SER A 370 25.79 -3.28 -12.85
N SER A 371 25.66 -4.58 -13.16
CA SER A 371 24.81 -5.49 -12.37
C SER A 371 25.23 -5.52 -10.90
N ARG A 372 26.53 -5.43 -10.64
CA ARG A 372 27.10 -5.36 -9.29
C ARG A 372 26.60 -4.13 -8.54
N ASP A 373 26.77 -2.94 -9.10
CA ASP A 373 26.39 -1.69 -8.43
C ASP A 373 24.89 -1.62 -8.20
N PHE A 374 24.11 -2.08 -9.19
CA PHE A 374 22.67 -2.23 -9.04
C PHE A 374 22.30 -3.08 -7.82
N LEU A 375 22.93 -4.25 -7.65
CA LEU A 375 22.66 -5.15 -6.53
C LEU A 375 23.16 -4.60 -5.19
N ILE A 376 24.29 -3.88 -5.15
CA ILE A 376 24.75 -3.19 -3.93
C ILE A 376 23.71 -2.16 -3.47
N GLY A 377 23.29 -1.29 -4.39
CA GLY A 377 22.32 -0.25 -4.06
C GLY A 377 20.97 -0.84 -3.66
N LEU A 378 20.55 -1.93 -4.29
CA LEU A 378 19.35 -2.69 -3.95
C LEU A 378 19.42 -3.29 -2.53
N ALA A 379 20.54 -3.91 -2.17
CA ALA A 379 20.73 -4.48 -0.83
C ALA A 379 20.64 -3.40 0.26
N ILE A 380 21.24 -2.24 0.01
CA ILE A 380 21.37 -1.16 1.00
C ILE A 380 20.07 -0.36 1.14
N ILE A 381 19.39 -0.01 0.04
CA ILE A 381 18.17 0.82 0.09
C ILE A 381 17.04 0.17 0.90
N GLN A 382 17.03 -1.16 1.00
CA GLN A 382 16.01 -1.89 1.75
C GLN A 382 16.18 -1.76 3.27
N ALA A 383 17.38 -1.41 3.73
CA ALA A 383 17.67 -1.10 5.13
C ALA A 383 17.55 0.40 5.44
N PHE A 384 17.30 1.26 4.45
CA PHE A 384 17.19 2.70 4.65
C PHE A 384 15.77 3.11 5.07
N PRO A 385 15.64 4.18 5.89
CA PRO A 385 14.35 4.73 6.22
C PRO A 385 13.77 5.54 5.05
N GLY A 386 12.45 5.68 5.05
CA GLY A 386 11.70 6.45 4.07
C GLY A 386 11.44 5.66 2.78
N PRO A 387 11.22 6.33 1.64
CA PRO A 387 10.76 5.66 0.45
C PRO A 387 11.91 4.94 -0.29
N ASN A 388 11.79 3.61 -0.42
CA ASN A 388 12.78 2.79 -1.17
C ASN A 388 12.96 3.23 -2.63
N PHE A 389 12.03 4.01 -3.18
CA PHE A 389 12.14 4.63 -4.50
C PHE A 389 13.25 5.68 -4.61
N ASN A 390 13.85 6.10 -3.48
CA ASN A 390 15.12 6.84 -3.46
C ASN A 390 16.26 6.06 -4.15
N PHE A 391 16.08 4.76 -4.42
CA PHE A 391 16.95 4.01 -5.34
C PHE A 391 17.08 4.66 -6.73
N GLY A 392 16.04 5.34 -7.23
CA GLY A 392 16.10 6.11 -8.48
C GLY A 392 17.16 7.22 -8.47
N VAL A 393 17.45 7.80 -7.30
CA VAL A 393 18.49 8.81 -7.11
C VAL A 393 19.88 8.19 -7.30
N TYR A 394 20.10 7.04 -6.67
CA TYR A 394 21.34 6.27 -6.81
C TYR A 394 21.57 5.82 -8.25
N LEU A 395 20.56 5.22 -8.89
CA LEU A 395 20.65 4.77 -10.27
C LEU A 395 20.84 5.94 -11.24
N GLY A 396 20.15 7.05 -11.01
CA GLY A 396 20.29 8.24 -11.84
C GLY A 396 21.70 8.84 -11.78
N ALA A 397 22.29 8.89 -10.58
CA ALA A 397 23.66 9.35 -10.41
C ALA A 397 24.68 8.45 -11.14
N LEU A 398 24.54 7.13 -11.00
CA LEU A 398 25.42 6.16 -11.68
C LEU A 398 25.20 6.14 -13.19
N ALA A 399 23.98 6.33 -13.68
CA ALA A 399 23.69 6.30 -15.11
C ALA A 399 24.38 7.43 -15.90
N LEU A 400 24.63 8.58 -15.26
CA LEU A 400 25.40 9.68 -15.87
C LEU A 400 26.90 9.61 -15.58
N LEU A 401 27.37 8.60 -14.86
CA LEU A 401 28.79 8.39 -14.64
C LEU A 401 29.52 8.21 -15.97
N GLY A 402 30.68 8.88 -16.10
CA GLY A 402 31.48 8.87 -17.33
C GLY A 402 30.91 9.69 -18.49
N THR A 403 29.83 10.44 -18.28
CA THR A 403 29.35 11.47 -19.23
C THR A 403 29.94 12.84 -18.90
N SER A 404 29.83 13.81 -19.82
CA SER A 404 30.22 15.21 -19.55
C SER A 404 29.28 15.93 -18.58
N GLN A 405 28.18 15.30 -18.15
CA GLN A 405 27.18 15.88 -17.28
C GLN A 405 27.44 15.49 -15.82
N PRO A 406 27.11 16.37 -14.86
CA PRO A 406 27.35 16.08 -13.45
C PRO A 406 26.40 14.99 -12.93
N THR A 407 26.91 14.10 -12.08
CA THR A 407 26.12 12.98 -11.51
C THR A 407 24.92 13.45 -10.68
N ILE A 408 25.00 14.64 -10.06
CA ILE A 408 23.88 15.25 -9.35
C ILE A 408 22.68 15.55 -10.25
N LEU A 409 22.91 15.87 -11.54
CA LEU A 409 21.82 16.04 -12.50
C LEU A 409 21.09 14.72 -12.71
N GLY A 410 21.85 13.63 -12.84
CA GLY A 410 21.29 12.28 -12.97
C GLY A 410 20.48 11.89 -11.73
N ALA A 411 20.99 12.20 -10.54
CA ALA A 411 20.30 11.99 -9.26
C ALA A 411 18.95 12.73 -9.21
N LEU A 412 18.93 14.02 -9.60
CA LEU A 412 17.72 14.84 -9.65
C LEU A 412 16.73 14.33 -10.70
N MET A 413 17.21 13.94 -11.89
CA MET A 413 16.36 13.36 -12.94
C MET A 413 15.71 12.05 -12.49
N GLY A 414 16.48 11.17 -11.84
CA GLY A 414 15.96 9.95 -11.26
C GLY A 414 14.93 10.20 -10.18
N TYR A 415 15.19 11.17 -9.30
CA TYR A 415 14.29 11.57 -8.22
C TYR A 415 12.96 12.11 -8.75
N ILE A 416 13.02 13.11 -9.63
CA ILE A 416 11.81 13.73 -10.20
C ILE A 416 11.08 12.72 -11.08
N GLY A 417 11.79 11.99 -11.94
CA GLY A 417 11.20 11.02 -12.85
C GLY A 417 10.40 9.94 -12.13
N ILE A 418 10.92 9.39 -11.03
CA ILE A 418 10.27 8.26 -10.35
C ILE A 418 9.10 8.67 -9.45
N PHE A 419 9.13 9.87 -8.85
CA PHE A 419 8.09 10.33 -7.91
C PHE A 419 6.99 11.20 -8.55
N LEU A 420 7.35 12.05 -9.51
CA LEU A 420 6.44 13.06 -10.07
C LEU A 420 5.18 12.45 -10.72
N PRO A 421 5.26 11.40 -11.57
CA PRO A 421 4.09 10.79 -12.21
C PRO A 421 3.03 10.34 -11.20
N GLY A 422 3.45 9.60 -10.18
CA GLY A 422 2.56 9.04 -9.17
C GLY A 422 1.89 10.12 -8.31
N ILE A 423 2.66 11.14 -7.90
CA ILE A 423 2.12 12.27 -7.13
C ILE A 423 1.14 13.07 -7.99
N ALA A 424 1.50 13.41 -9.23
CA ALA A 424 0.63 14.16 -10.14
C ALA A 424 -0.69 13.44 -10.38
N LEU A 425 -0.65 12.13 -10.65
CA LEU A 425 -1.85 11.31 -10.84
C LEU A 425 -2.69 11.19 -9.56
N ALA A 426 -2.07 10.96 -8.40
CA ALA A 426 -2.79 10.88 -7.13
C ALA A 426 -3.53 12.17 -6.81
N VAL A 427 -2.84 13.31 -6.95
CA VAL A 427 -3.37 14.66 -6.72
C VAL A 427 -4.49 14.99 -7.72
N GLY A 428 -4.28 14.68 -9.01
CA GLY A 428 -5.29 14.90 -10.05
C GLY A 428 -6.55 14.06 -9.85
N VAL A 429 -6.39 12.77 -9.54
CA VAL A 429 -7.51 11.85 -9.30
C VAL A 429 -8.24 12.19 -8.00
N GLN A 430 -7.52 12.62 -6.96
CA GLN A 430 -8.13 13.07 -5.71
C GLN A 430 -9.15 14.20 -5.94
N GLY A 431 -8.86 15.15 -6.84
CA GLY A 431 -9.79 16.25 -7.17
C GLY A 431 -11.09 15.79 -7.86
N ILE A 432 -11.05 14.67 -8.59
CA ILE A 432 -12.22 14.09 -9.27
C ILE A 432 -12.83 12.88 -8.53
N TRP A 433 -12.19 12.42 -7.46
CA TRP A 433 -12.54 11.19 -6.75
C TRP A 433 -13.97 11.21 -6.23
N ARG A 434 -14.44 12.36 -5.74
CA ARG A 434 -15.81 12.54 -5.25
C ARG A 434 -16.86 12.19 -6.32
N VAL A 435 -16.57 12.47 -7.58
CA VAL A 435 -17.45 12.13 -8.72
C VAL A 435 -17.25 10.68 -9.12
N LEU A 436 -15.99 10.24 -9.29
CA LEU A 436 -15.65 8.89 -9.72
C LEU A 436 -16.17 7.80 -8.78
N ARG A 437 -16.06 7.99 -7.47
CA ARG A 437 -16.48 7.01 -6.46
C ARG A 437 -17.98 6.71 -6.47
N THR A 438 -18.80 7.61 -7.03
CA THR A 438 -20.25 7.38 -7.17
C THR A 438 -20.59 6.37 -8.28
N LYS A 439 -19.64 6.10 -9.20
CA LYS A 439 -19.84 5.20 -10.32
C LYS A 439 -19.36 3.79 -9.93
N PRO A 440 -20.27 2.80 -9.82
CA PRO A 440 -19.89 1.44 -9.42
C PRO A 440 -18.84 0.81 -10.33
N VAL A 441 -18.91 1.12 -11.63
CA VAL A 441 -17.95 0.65 -12.65
C VAL A 441 -16.51 1.01 -12.29
N VAL A 442 -16.29 2.24 -11.80
CA VAL A 442 -14.94 2.74 -11.49
C VAL A 442 -14.39 2.02 -10.26
N VAL A 443 -15.20 1.88 -9.20
CA VAL A 443 -14.81 1.16 -7.99
C VAL A 443 -14.48 -0.32 -8.30
N SER A 444 -15.30 -0.97 -9.13
CA SER A 444 -15.06 -2.32 -9.62
C SER A 444 -13.77 -2.42 -10.44
N LEU A 445 -13.54 -1.49 -11.37
CA LEU A 445 -12.34 -1.47 -12.19
C LEU A 445 -11.08 -1.33 -11.33
N LEU A 446 -11.07 -0.38 -10.39
CA LEU A 446 -9.90 -0.16 -9.52
C LEU A 446 -9.63 -1.35 -8.59
N ARG A 447 -10.68 -2.05 -8.14
CA ARG A 447 -10.52 -3.29 -7.38
C ARG A 447 -9.78 -4.36 -8.20
N GLY A 448 -10.14 -4.53 -9.47
CA GLY A 448 -9.50 -5.49 -10.37
C GLY A 448 -8.05 -5.13 -10.73
N VAL A 449 -7.79 -3.84 -10.98
CA VAL A 449 -6.46 -3.27 -11.19
C VAL A 449 -5.57 -3.59 -9.99
N ASN A 450 -6.02 -3.25 -8.78
CA ASN A 450 -5.27 -3.48 -7.55
C ASN A 450 -5.00 -4.97 -7.30
N ALA A 451 -6.00 -5.84 -7.44
CA ALA A 451 -5.84 -7.28 -7.25
C ALA A 451 -4.80 -7.88 -8.20
N THR A 452 -4.83 -7.49 -9.48
CA THR A 452 -3.88 -8.00 -10.48
C THR A 452 -2.47 -7.46 -10.24
N ALA A 453 -2.34 -6.18 -9.91
CA ALA A 453 -1.07 -5.57 -9.56
C ALA A 453 -0.41 -6.23 -8.34
N VAL A 454 -1.19 -6.56 -7.32
CA VAL A 454 -0.70 -7.29 -6.14
C VAL A 454 -0.20 -8.69 -6.51
N GLY A 455 -0.86 -9.38 -7.45
CA GLY A 455 -0.36 -10.65 -8.00
C GLY A 455 1.04 -10.53 -8.60
N LEU A 456 1.32 -9.45 -9.33
CA LEU A 456 2.63 -9.20 -9.94
C LEU A 456 3.75 -8.96 -8.91
N VAL A 457 3.44 -8.69 -7.65
CA VAL A 457 4.44 -8.61 -6.57
C VAL A 457 5.14 -9.96 -6.38
N PHE A 458 4.43 -11.08 -6.54
CA PHE A 458 5.04 -12.42 -6.50
C PHE A 458 6.03 -12.65 -7.64
N THR A 459 5.76 -12.08 -8.83
CA THR A 459 6.74 -12.08 -9.93
C THR A 459 8.02 -11.35 -9.50
N ALA A 460 7.91 -10.24 -8.78
CA ALA A 460 9.07 -9.50 -8.29
C ALA A 460 9.89 -10.32 -7.27
N VAL A 461 9.23 -11.04 -6.35
CA VAL A 461 9.89 -11.98 -5.41
C VAL A 461 10.77 -12.95 -6.19
N TYR A 462 10.21 -13.60 -7.22
CA TYR A 462 10.96 -14.54 -8.06
C TYR A 462 12.13 -13.89 -8.81
N ARG A 463 11.93 -12.69 -9.37
CA ARG A 463 13.01 -11.98 -10.08
C ARG A 463 14.17 -11.61 -9.16
N LEU A 464 13.87 -11.15 -7.95
CA LEU A 464 14.88 -10.83 -6.96
C LEU A 464 15.61 -12.09 -6.49
N TRP A 465 14.89 -13.20 -6.35
CA TRP A 465 15.45 -14.50 -6.03
C TRP A 465 16.50 -14.96 -7.06
N GLU A 466 16.22 -14.79 -8.35
CA GLU A 466 17.09 -15.21 -9.44
C GLU A 466 18.40 -14.41 -9.57
N ILE A 467 18.49 -13.22 -8.95
CA ILE A 467 19.66 -12.33 -9.06
C ILE A 467 20.33 -12.03 -7.72
N GLY A 468 19.81 -12.57 -6.61
CA GLY A 468 20.21 -12.16 -5.26
C GLY A 468 21.58 -12.65 -4.82
N TYR A 469 22.10 -13.73 -5.40
CA TYR A 469 23.37 -14.34 -4.97
C TYR A 469 24.56 -13.72 -5.71
N LEU A 470 25.49 -13.14 -4.96
CA LEU A 470 26.70 -12.49 -5.46
C LEU A 470 27.94 -13.35 -5.20
N THR A 471 28.76 -13.54 -6.23
CA THR A 471 30.04 -14.27 -6.16
C THR A 471 31.14 -13.47 -6.87
N PRO A 472 32.40 -13.47 -6.41
CA PRO A 472 33.49 -12.73 -7.06
C PRO A 472 33.69 -13.05 -8.55
N GLN A 473 33.39 -14.28 -8.95
CA GLN A 473 33.59 -14.79 -10.31
C GLN A 473 32.44 -14.46 -11.28
N ALA A 474 31.26 -14.12 -10.76
CA ALA A 474 30.09 -13.86 -11.59
C ALA A 474 29.79 -12.36 -11.68
N THR A 475 29.85 -11.82 -12.89
CA THR A 475 29.51 -10.42 -13.18
C THR A 475 28.00 -10.15 -13.07
N GLN A 476 27.18 -11.20 -13.16
CA GLN A 476 25.73 -11.15 -12.99
C GLN A 476 25.33 -11.90 -11.72
N GLY A 477 24.32 -11.36 -11.02
CA GLY A 477 23.72 -12.04 -9.87
C GLY A 477 23.17 -13.41 -10.26
N GLN A 478 23.31 -14.38 -9.36
CA GLN A 478 22.86 -15.75 -9.54
C GLN A 478 21.62 -16.02 -8.67
N SER A 479 20.95 -17.14 -8.96
CA SER A 479 19.81 -17.57 -8.15
C SER A 479 20.25 -17.91 -6.72
N LEU A 480 19.51 -17.41 -5.74
CA LEU A 480 19.69 -17.75 -4.32
C LEU A 480 19.51 -19.25 -4.06
N ALA A 481 18.81 -19.98 -4.94
CA ALA A 481 18.61 -21.42 -4.81
C ALA A 481 19.89 -22.25 -5.02
N LYS A 482 20.97 -21.68 -5.58
CA LYS A 482 22.23 -22.41 -5.79
C LYS A 482 22.91 -22.83 -4.50
N GLU A 483 22.68 -22.08 -3.42
CA GLU A 483 23.24 -22.35 -2.11
C GLU A 483 22.10 -22.37 -1.08
N PRO A 484 21.81 -23.53 -0.45
CA PRO A 484 20.68 -23.67 0.48
C PRO A 484 20.69 -22.66 1.64
N TRP A 485 21.87 -22.18 2.04
CA TRP A 485 22.01 -21.19 3.10
C TRP A 485 21.21 -19.91 2.81
N TRP A 486 21.17 -19.46 1.56
CA TRP A 486 20.40 -18.26 1.23
C TRP A 486 18.91 -18.50 1.39
N VAL A 487 18.41 -19.71 1.14
CA VAL A 487 17.01 -20.07 1.43
C VAL A 487 16.71 -19.96 2.92
N VAL A 488 17.63 -20.44 3.77
CA VAL A 488 17.50 -20.33 5.23
C VAL A 488 17.41 -18.87 5.66
N VAL A 489 18.28 -18.00 5.14
CA VAL A 489 18.26 -16.56 5.45
C VAL A 489 16.93 -15.91 5.03
N ALA A 490 16.43 -16.20 3.82
CA ALA A 490 15.15 -15.66 3.34
C ALA A 490 13.96 -16.12 4.20
N VAL A 491 13.92 -17.40 4.57
CA VAL A 491 12.87 -17.97 5.42
C VAL A 491 12.93 -17.39 6.84
N LEU A 492 14.13 -17.28 7.41
CA LEU A 492 14.32 -16.69 8.74
C LEU A 492 13.83 -15.24 8.76
N THR A 493 14.19 -14.44 7.76
CA THR A 493 13.73 -13.06 7.66
C THR A 493 12.23 -12.92 7.44
N TYR A 494 11.63 -13.81 6.64
CA TYR A 494 10.17 -13.87 6.52
C TYR A 494 9.52 -14.16 7.88
N SER A 495 9.95 -15.23 8.55
CA SER A 495 9.35 -15.71 9.80
C SER A 495 9.56 -14.74 10.97
N GLU A 496 10.74 -14.15 11.09
CA GLU A 496 11.05 -13.20 12.16
C GLU A 496 10.21 -11.92 12.02
N SER A 497 10.04 -11.43 10.80
CA SER A 497 9.23 -10.23 10.57
C SER A 497 7.72 -10.53 10.68
N ALA A 498 7.27 -11.69 10.18
CA ALA A 498 5.86 -12.09 10.20
C ALA A 498 5.34 -12.45 11.60
N TRP A 499 6.11 -13.20 12.38
CA TRP A 499 5.64 -13.77 13.65
C TRP A 499 6.16 -13.02 14.87
N PHE A 500 7.38 -12.48 14.80
CA PHE A 500 8.01 -11.77 15.91
C PHE A 500 7.93 -10.24 15.76
N ASN A 501 7.30 -9.75 14.68
CA ASN A 501 7.13 -8.32 14.39
C ASN A 501 8.48 -7.56 14.35
N ILE A 502 9.57 -8.23 13.96
CA ILE A 502 10.86 -7.58 13.80
C ILE A 502 10.76 -6.60 12.60
N PRO A 503 11.14 -5.32 12.77
CA PRO A 503 11.15 -4.35 11.68
C PRO A 503 12.09 -4.80 10.55
N ALA A 504 11.80 -4.40 9.29
CA ALA A 504 12.56 -4.93 8.16
C ALA A 504 14.04 -4.57 8.18
N ALA A 505 14.43 -3.37 8.66
CA ALA A 505 15.83 -2.96 8.67
C ALA A 505 16.73 -3.87 9.52
N PRO A 506 16.45 -4.12 10.82
CA PRO A 506 17.23 -5.07 11.61
C PRO A 506 17.17 -6.50 11.06
N ALA A 507 16.02 -6.93 10.52
CA ALA A 507 15.88 -8.25 9.87
C ALA A 507 16.81 -8.40 8.64
N ILE A 508 16.89 -7.36 7.81
CA ILE A 508 17.79 -7.32 6.65
C ILE A 508 19.26 -7.30 7.08
N VAL A 509 19.60 -6.46 8.08
CA VAL A 509 20.97 -6.40 8.62
C VAL A 509 21.39 -7.74 9.22
N LEU A 510 20.49 -8.43 9.94
CA LEU A 510 20.73 -9.78 10.44
C LEU A 510 21.03 -10.76 9.31
N GLY A 511 20.31 -10.67 8.19
CA GLY A 511 20.62 -11.40 6.97
C GLY A 511 22.05 -11.22 6.48
N GLY A 512 22.53 -9.98 6.44
CA GLY A 512 23.91 -9.67 6.09
C GLY A 512 24.91 -10.29 7.06
N LEU A 513 24.65 -10.21 8.37
CA LEU A 513 25.47 -10.84 9.40
C LEU A 513 25.50 -12.37 9.26
N LEU A 514 24.36 -13.00 8.95
CA LEU A 514 24.28 -14.43 8.65
C LEU A 514 25.07 -14.79 7.38
N GLY A 515 25.11 -13.91 6.39
CA GLY A 515 26.00 -14.04 5.24
C GLY A 515 27.48 -14.03 5.62
N LEU A 516 27.90 -13.13 6.52
CA LEU A 516 29.27 -13.11 7.04
C LEU A 516 29.61 -14.35 7.87
N ALA A 517 28.66 -14.85 8.67
CA ALA A 517 28.83 -16.08 9.42
C ALA A 517 29.05 -17.29 8.49
N TRP A 518 28.24 -17.38 7.42
CA TRP A 518 28.43 -18.38 6.37
C TRP A 518 29.78 -18.25 5.66
N TYR A 519 30.23 -17.02 5.38
CA TYR A 519 31.56 -16.79 4.82
C TYR A 519 32.67 -17.33 5.74
N GLY A 520 32.57 -17.07 7.04
CA GLY A 520 33.52 -17.55 8.03
C GLY A 520 33.56 -19.08 8.16
N ALA A 521 32.41 -19.74 8.05
CA ALA A 521 32.28 -21.18 8.25
C ALA A 521 32.60 -22.00 6.99
N VAL A 522 32.11 -21.58 5.82
CA VAL A 522 32.17 -22.36 4.57
C VAL A 522 32.60 -21.48 3.39
N GLY A 523 32.20 -20.21 3.35
CA GLY A 523 32.42 -19.38 2.17
C GLY A 523 33.88 -19.02 1.87
N LYS A 524 34.82 -19.15 2.83
CA LYS A 524 36.26 -18.97 2.55
C LYS A 524 36.82 -19.99 1.57
N SER A 525 36.32 -21.22 1.53
CA SER A 525 36.77 -22.23 0.56
C SER A 525 36.04 -22.12 -0.79
N VAL A 526 34.85 -21.51 -0.80
CA VAL A 526 33.99 -21.36 -1.99
C VAL A 526 34.26 -20.06 -2.75
N LEU A 527 34.57 -18.97 -2.03
CA LEU A 527 34.74 -17.62 -2.57
C LEU A 527 36.17 -17.07 -2.44
N GLY A 528 37.06 -17.80 -1.75
CA GLY A 528 38.43 -17.39 -1.44
C GLY A 528 39.43 -17.68 -2.54
#